data_AF-A0A4Q7VU19-F1
#
_entry.id   AF-A0A4Q7VU19-F1
#
_cell.length_a   1.000
_cell.length_b   1.000
_cell.length_c   1.000
_cell.angle_alpha   90.00
_cell.angle_beta   90.00
_cell.angle_gamma   90.00
#
_symmetry.space_group_name_H-M   'P 1'
#
loop_
_entity.id
_entity.type
_entity.pdbx_description
1 polymer ?
#
loop_
_entity_poly.entity_id
_entity_poly.type
_entity_poly.pdbx_seq_one_letter_code
_entity_poly.pdbx_strand_id
1 'polypeptide(L)'
;MSMMMEDEIKRWTAKRKSALVLDIIQGKSTVSEACRTYNLPASEVENWVVDGKRGMENALRANPLDIKEQYERQLKQLQEAYGEAMLELRAQKKLQPLLDEDGK
;
A
#
# COMPACT_ATOMS: atom_id res chain seq x y z
N MET A 1 -16.84 38.67 -9.17
CA MET A 1 -16.03 37.47 -9.50
C MET A 1 -14.91 37.33 -8.47
N SER A 2 -15.20 36.76 -7.30
CA SER A 2 -14.19 36.55 -6.24
C SER A 2 -14.72 35.54 -5.21
N MET A 3 -14.90 34.29 -5.63
CA MET A 3 -15.31 33.21 -4.73
C MET A 3 -14.60 31.88 -5.01
N MET A 4 -13.76 31.80 -6.05
CA MET A 4 -13.12 30.54 -6.45
C MET A 4 -11.67 30.38 -5.97
N MET A 5 -11.08 31.39 -5.31
CA MET A 5 -9.67 31.34 -4.89
C MET A 5 -9.46 30.95 -3.41
N GLU A 6 -10.51 30.96 -2.57
CA GLU A 6 -10.39 30.59 -1.15
C GLU A 6 -10.74 29.11 -0.86
N ASP A 7 -11.47 28.43 -1.75
CA ASP A 7 -11.85 27.02 -1.55
C ASP A 7 -10.81 26.00 -2.08
N GLU A 8 -9.85 26.41 -2.91
CA GLU A 8 -8.74 25.55 -3.37
C GLU A 8 -7.68 25.29 -2.28
N ILE A 9 -7.69 26.09 -1.20
CA ILE A 9 -6.71 25.98 -0.09
C ILE A 9 -7.01 24.79 0.83
N LYS A 10 -8.21 24.17 0.74
CA LYS A 10 -8.67 23.17 1.73
C LYS A 10 -8.21 21.72 1.51
N ARG A 11 -7.76 21.32 0.31
CA ARG A 11 -7.47 19.89 0.04
C ARG A 11 -6.00 19.60 -0.26
N TRP A 12 -5.34 18.94 0.68
CA TRP A 12 -4.01 18.36 0.49
C TRP A 12 -4.07 17.09 -0.36
N THR A 13 -3.99 17.25 -1.68
CA THR A 13 -3.82 16.12 -2.60
C THR A 13 -2.40 15.56 -2.51
N ALA A 14 -2.22 14.28 -2.87
CA ALA A 14 -0.90 13.63 -2.85
C ALA A 14 0.15 14.40 -3.68
N LYS A 15 -0.26 14.99 -4.81
CA LYS A 15 0.61 15.82 -5.67
C LYS A 15 1.07 17.10 -4.96
N ARG A 16 0.17 17.80 -4.25
CA ARG A 16 0.53 19.02 -3.52
C ARG A 16 1.40 18.73 -2.31
N LYS A 17 1.06 17.67 -1.55
CA LYS A 17 1.81 17.21 -0.38
C LYS A 17 3.24 16.81 -0.76
N SER A 18 3.42 16.07 -1.84
CA SER A 18 4.76 15.70 -2.34
C SER A 18 5.57 16.91 -2.80
N ALA A 19 4.97 17.88 -3.48
CA ALA A 19 5.65 19.11 -3.86
C ALA A 19 6.17 19.89 -2.62
N LEU A 20 5.32 20.08 -1.60
CA LEU A 20 5.71 20.74 -0.36
C LEU A 20 6.85 19.98 0.35
N VAL A 21 6.73 18.65 0.47
CA VAL A 21 7.76 17.81 1.09
C VAL A 21 9.09 17.90 0.34
N LEU A 22 9.06 17.95 -0.99
CA LEU A 22 10.26 18.10 -1.81
C LEU A 22 10.93 19.46 -1.60
N ASP A 23 10.16 20.55 -1.55
CA ASP A 23 10.71 21.88 -1.28
C ASP A 23 11.37 21.95 0.11
N ILE A 24 10.80 21.25 1.10
CA ILE A 24 11.39 21.15 2.44
C ILE A 24 12.68 20.33 2.43
N ILE A 25 12.71 19.18 1.76
CA ILE A 25 13.91 18.33 1.66
C ILE A 25 15.03 19.05 0.89
N GLN A 26 14.69 19.84 -0.12
CA GLN A 26 15.64 20.63 -0.92
C GLN A 26 16.09 21.92 -0.22
N GLY A 27 15.53 22.25 0.95
CA GLY A 27 15.88 23.45 1.72
C GLY A 27 15.32 24.77 1.15
N LYS A 28 14.35 24.71 0.23
CA LYS A 28 13.68 25.89 -0.35
C LYS A 28 12.62 26.48 0.58
N SER A 29 12.05 25.65 1.44
CA SER A 29 11.11 26.03 2.49
C SER A 29 11.48 25.29 3.76
N THR A 30 11.27 25.89 4.91
CA THR A 30 11.34 25.19 6.20
C THR A 30 9.96 24.66 6.59
N VAL A 31 9.93 23.70 7.53
CA VAL A 31 8.68 23.24 8.16
C VAL A 31 7.93 24.42 8.79
N SER A 32 8.64 25.32 9.47
CA SER A 32 8.06 26.50 10.13
C SER A 32 7.40 27.47 9.14
N GLU A 33 8.07 27.74 8.01
CA GLU A 33 7.51 28.56 6.93
C GLU A 33 6.27 27.90 6.32
N ALA A 34 6.33 26.60 6.01
CA ALA A 34 5.21 25.86 5.48
C ALA A 34 3.98 25.88 6.42
N CYS A 35 4.22 25.73 7.73
CA CYS A 35 3.16 25.80 8.73
C CYS A 35 2.48 27.16 8.76
N ARG A 36 3.27 28.25 8.70
CA ARG A 36 2.74 29.62 8.68
C ARG A 36 2.00 29.95 7.39
N THR A 37 2.55 29.56 6.24
CA THR A 37 1.99 29.85 4.92
C THR A 37 0.69 29.10 4.67
N TYR A 38 0.60 27.84 5.09
CA TYR A 38 -0.54 26.97 4.81
C TYR A 38 -1.42 26.68 6.03
N ASN A 39 -1.16 27.34 7.16
CA ASN A 39 -1.85 27.14 8.45
C ASN A 39 -1.96 25.65 8.84
N LEU A 40 -0.85 24.92 8.67
CA LEU A 40 -0.74 23.50 9.01
C LEU A 40 -0.04 23.31 10.36
N PRO A 41 -0.40 22.28 11.13
CA PRO A 41 0.34 21.91 12.32
C PRO A 41 1.72 21.34 11.95
N ALA A 42 2.75 21.74 12.71
CA ALA A 42 4.13 21.30 12.48
C ALA A 42 4.27 19.77 12.46
N SER A 43 3.58 19.08 13.37
CA SER A 43 3.58 17.62 13.43
C SER A 43 3.07 16.96 12.14
N GLU A 44 2.09 17.55 11.47
CA GLU A 44 1.57 17.00 10.21
C GLU A 44 2.58 17.15 9.08
N VAL A 45 3.18 18.33 8.94
CA VAL A 45 4.22 18.59 7.93
C VAL A 45 5.46 17.72 8.18
N GLU A 46 5.87 17.57 9.44
CA GLU A 46 6.97 16.68 9.82
C GLU A 46 6.67 15.22 9.47
N ASN A 47 5.48 14.73 9.82
CA ASN A 47 5.05 13.38 9.47
C ASN A 47 5.08 13.17 7.94
N TRP A 48 4.66 14.15 7.16
CA TRP A 48 4.70 14.07 5.70
C TRP A 48 6.13 13.97 5.16
N VAL A 49 7.08 14.70 5.75
CA VAL A 49 8.49 14.63 5.38
C VAL A 49 9.07 13.26 5.74
N VAL A 50 8.74 12.73 6.92
CA VAL A 50 9.17 11.38 7.36
C VAL A 50 8.61 10.31 6.43
N ASP A 51 7.31 10.34 6.15
CA ASP A 51 6.66 9.41 5.24
C ASP A 51 7.23 9.49 3.82
N GLY A 52 7.50 10.70 3.33
CA GLY A 52 8.12 10.92 2.02
C GLY A 52 9.51 10.31 1.93
N LYS A 53 10.36 10.51 2.95
CA LYS A 53 11.71 9.91 3.02
C LYS A 53 11.64 8.39 3.08
N ARG A 54 10.78 7.83 3.92
CA ARG A 54 10.58 6.38 4.04
C ARG A 54 10.04 5.76 2.74
N GLY A 55 9.09 6.42 2.08
CA GLY A 55 8.55 6.00 0.79
C GLY A 55 9.63 5.96 -0.29
N MET A 56 10.52 6.97 -0.31
CA MET A 56 11.67 7.02 -1.22
C MET A 56 12.66 5.89 -0.93
N GLU A 57 13.02 5.68 0.34
CA GLU A 57 13.91 4.58 0.75
C GLU A 57 13.34 3.21 0.36
N ASN A 58 12.04 2.99 0.57
CA ASN A 58 11.37 1.76 0.17
C ASN A 58 11.36 1.58 -1.34
N ALA A 59 11.12 2.65 -2.10
CA ALA A 59 11.16 2.60 -3.56
C ALA A 59 12.56 2.32 -4.11
N LEU A 60 13.61 2.80 -3.42
CA LEU A 60 15.00 2.53 -3.78
C LEU A 60 15.47 1.14 -3.32
N ARG A 61 14.93 0.61 -2.21
CA ARG A 61 15.22 -0.73 -1.69
C ARG A 61 14.51 -1.81 -2.50
N ALA A 62 13.27 -1.56 -2.89
CA ALA A 62 12.47 -2.51 -3.66
C ALA A 62 13.05 -2.66 -5.07
N ASN A 63 13.79 -3.75 -5.31
CA ASN A 63 14.05 -4.18 -6.67
C ASN A 63 12.70 -4.60 -7.29
N PRO A 64 12.22 -3.95 -8.37
CA PRO A 64 10.93 -4.30 -8.97
C PRO A 64 10.82 -5.78 -9.39
N LEU A 65 11.96 -6.43 -9.67
CA LEU A 65 12.02 -7.87 -9.94
C LEU A 65 11.70 -8.71 -8.69
N ASP A 66 12.16 -8.29 -7.51
CA ASP A 66 11.94 -9.01 -6.25
C ASP A 66 10.47 -8.94 -5.81
N ILE A 67 9.82 -7.78 -5.99
CA ILE A 67 8.37 -7.65 -5.75
C ILE A 67 7.57 -8.60 -6.66
N LYS A 68 7.90 -8.62 -7.96
CA LYS A 68 7.22 -9.49 -8.91
C LYS A 68 7.43 -10.96 -8.55
N GLU A 69 8.65 -11.35 -8.21
CA GLU A 69 8.98 -12.72 -7.81
C GLU A 69 8.28 -13.13 -6.50
N GLN A 70 8.15 -12.21 -5.54
CA GLN A 70 7.39 -12.45 -4.31
C GLN A 70 5.90 -12.70 -4.61
N TYR A 71 5.28 -11.88 -5.47
CA TYR A 71 3.90 -12.11 -5.89
C TYR A 71 3.73 -13.43 -6.65
N GLU A 72 4.66 -13.78 -7.54
CA GLU A 72 4.64 -15.05 -8.26
C GLU A 72 4.80 -16.25 -7.31
N ARG A 73 5.67 -16.16 -6.31
CA ARG A 73 5.82 -17.20 -5.27
C ARG A 73 4.55 -17.35 -4.44
N GLN A 74 3.93 -16.25 -4.00
CA GLN A 74 2.67 -16.28 -3.26
C GLN A 74 1.53 -16.88 -4.09
N LEU A 75 1.42 -16.52 -5.37
CA LEU A 75 0.45 -17.11 -6.29
C LEU A 75 0.67 -18.61 -6.46
N LYS A 76 1.92 -19.04 -6.62
CA LYS A 76 2.25 -20.46 -6.77
C LYS A 76 1.90 -21.25 -5.52
N GLN A 77 2.30 -20.77 -4.34
CA GLN A 77 1.97 -21.41 -3.06
C GLN A 77 0.45 -21.52 -2.84
N LEU A 78 -0.28 -20.45 -3.17
CA LEU A 78 -1.74 -20.46 -3.08
C LEU A 78 -2.38 -21.46 -4.05
N GLN A 79 -1.87 -21.55 -5.28
CA GLN A 79 -2.36 -22.48 -6.29
C GLN A 79 -2.07 -23.93 -5.91
N GLU A 80 -0.89 -24.21 -5.34
CA GLU A 80 -0.53 -25.54 -4.82
C GLU A 80 -1.45 -25.95 -3.66
N ALA A 81 -1.61 -25.11 -2.64
CA ALA A 81 -2.51 -25.38 -1.52
C ALA A 81 -3.97 -25.58 -1.96
N TYR A 82 -4.44 -24.77 -2.92
CA TYR A 82 -5.77 -24.93 -3.49
C TYR A 82 -5.91 -26.25 -4.27
N GLY A 83 -4.87 -26.63 -5.03
CA GLY A 83 -4.82 -27.91 -5.74
C GLY A 83 -4.87 -29.12 -4.80
N GLU A 84 -4.10 -29.08 -3.71
CA GLU A 84 -4.10 -30.11 -2.67
C GLU A 84 -5.48 -30.24 -2.02
N ALA A 85 -6.08 -29.14 -1.58
CA ALA A 85 -7.41 -29.15 -0.98
C ALA A 85 -8.49 -29.71 -1.94
N MET A 86 -8.40 -29.41 -3.23
CA MET A 86 -9.30 -29.96 -4.25
C MET A 86 -9.12 -31.48 -4.46
N LEU A 87 -7.89 -31.97 -4.37
CA LEU A 87 -7.58 -33.40 -4.44
C LEU A 87 -8.11 -34.13 -3.20
N GLU A 88 -7.93 -33.58 -2.01
CA GLU A 88 -8.48 -34.14 -0.77
C GLU A 88 -10.01 -34.20 -0.82
N LEU A 89 -10.67 -33.13 -1.25
CA LEU A 89 -12.12 -33.10 -1.42
C LEU A 89 -12.61 -34.17 -2.41
N ARG A 90 -11.88 -34.37 -3.51
CA ARG A 90 -12.19 -35.42 -4.50
C ARG A 90 -11.99 -36.82 -3.91
N ALA A 91 -10.94 -37.03 -3.13
CA ALA A 91 -10.67 -38.31 -2.47
C ALA A 91 -11.78 -38.64 -1.46
N GLN A 92 -12.17 -37.68 -0.61
CA GLN A 92 -13.28 -37.82 0.34
C GLN A 92 -14.59 -38.18 -0.37
N LYS A 93 -14.94 -37.45 -1.44
CA LYS A 93 -16.16 -37.74 -2.24
C LYS A 93 -16.17 -39.12 -2.87
N LYS A 94 -15.00 -39.69 -3.20
CA LYS A 94 -14.89 -41.05 -3.74
C LYS A 94 -14.90 -42.13 -2.67
N LEU A 95 -14.43 -41.82 -1.46
CA LEU A 95 -14.37 -42.77 -0.35
C LEU A 95 -15.75 -42.91 0.34
N GLN A 96 -16.53 -41.83 0.38
CA GLN A 96 -17.85 -41.78 1.03
C GLN A 96 -18.77 -42.94 0.63
N PRO A 97 -18.98 -43.26 -0.66
CA PRO A 97 -19.89 -44.33 -1.07
C PRO A 97 -19.39 -45.72 -0.67
N LEU A 98 -18.07 -45.93 -0.62
CA LEU A 98 -17.47 -47.21 -0.22
C LEU A 98 -17.66 -47.46 1.28
N LEU A 99 -17.52 -46.41 2.10
CA LEU A 99 -17.81 -46.48 3.53
C LEU A 99 -19.30 -46.68 3.82
N ASP A 100 -20.18 -46.14 2.97
CA ASP A 100 -21.63 -46.30 3.10
C ASP A 100 -22.13 -47.69 2.64
N GLU A 101 -21.34 -48.44 1.83
CA GLU A 101 -21.64 -49.80 1.37
C GLU A 101 -21.19 -50.88 2.37
N ASP A 102 -20.07 -50.71 3.07
CA ASP A 102 -19.58 -51.65 4.11
C ASP A 102 -20.36 -51.56 5.44
N GLY A 103 -21.21 -50.54 5.60
CA GLY A 103 -22.00 -50.27 6.82
C GLY A 103 -23.45 -50.80 6.79
N LYS A 104 -23.84 -51.58 5.78
CA LYS A 104 -25.18 -52.18 5.66
C LYS A 104 -25.19 -53.69 5.85
#